data_AF-A0A2P2GKL5-F1
#
_entry.id   AF-A0A2P2GKL5-F1
#
_cell.length_a   1.000
_cell.length_b   1.000
_cell.length_c   1.000
_cell.angle_alpha   90.00
_cell.angle_beta   90.00
_cell.angle_gamma   90.00
#
_symmetry.space_group_name_H-M   'P 1'
#
loop_
_entity.id
_entity.type
_entity.pdbx_description
1 polymer ?
#
loop_
_entity_poly.entity_id
_entity_poly.type
_entity_poly.pdbx_seq_one_letter_code
_entity_poly.pdbx_strand_id
1 'polypeptide(L)'
;MDHTPEKILAKYADDVAFVVEDNPVVDLCDLGNQLLDAVHIFKRSGINGFEDIRDAVTFIDDAEWRAPDAAAKQVLLNQVADRLKDLPDMVAEYRLAVA
;
A
#
# COMPACT_ATOMS: atom_id res chain seq x y z
N MET A 1 5.98 16.12 3.29
CA MET A 1 4.67 16.19 3.97
C MET A 1 4.68 15.11 5.03
N ASP A 2 4.10 15.34 6.19
CA ASP A 2 3.98 14.30 7.22
C ASP A 2 2.79 13.38 6.90
N HIS A 3 3.10 12.11 6.68
CA HIS A 3 2.12 11.04 6.45
C HIS A 3 1.71 10.41 7.77
N THR A 4 0.40 10.31 8.01
CA THR A 4 -0.15 9.58 9.15
C THR A 4 -0.80 8.28 8.67
N PRO A 5 -0.99 7.27 9.53
CA PRO A 5 -1.73 6.06 9.18
C PRO A 5 -3.07 6.35 8.50
N GLU A 6 -3.84 7.30 9.03
CA GLU A 6 -5.16 7.66 8.52
C GLU A 6 -5.08 8.26 7.11
N LYS A 7 -4.05 9.08 6.83
CA LYS A 7 -3.85 9.64 5.48
C LYS A 7 -3.44 8.59 4.46
N ILE A 8 -2.67 7.58 4.88
CA ILE A 8 -2.28 6.46 4.02
C ILE A 8 -3.52 5.62 3.71
N LEU A 9 -4.30 5.26 4.73
CA LEU A 9 -5.54 4.48 4.57
C LEU A 9 -6.55 5.22 3.69
N ALA A 10 -6.84 6.48 3.98
CA ALA A 10 -7.77 7.29 3.19
C ALA A 10 -7.35 7.46 1.73
N LYS A 11 -6.07 7.29 1.41
CA LYS A 11 -5.56 7.40 0.04
C LYS A 11 -5.55 6.07 -0.70
N TYR A 12 -5.30 4.96 -0.02
CA TYR A 12 -4.96 3.69 -0.68
C TYR A 12 -5.91 2.54 -0.37
N ALA A 13 -6.66 2.55 0.74
CA ALA A 13 -7.45 1.40 1.17
C ALA A 13 -8.51 0.99 0.13
N ASP A 14 -9.24 1.94 -0.44
CA ASP A 14 -10.28 1.66 -1.45
C ASP A 14 -9.71 1.06 -2.74
N ASP A 15 -8.56 1.58 -3.17
CA ASP A 15 -7.90 1.14 -4.40
C ASP A 15 -7.31 -0.26 -4.27
N VAL A 16 -6.67 -0.55 -3.13
CA VAL A 16 -6.17 -1.90 -2.85
C VAL A 16 -7.33 -2.89 -2.72
N ALA A 17 -8.38 -2.51 -1.98
CA ALA A 17 -9.57 -3.33 -1.80
C ALA A 17 -10.26 -3.67 -3.13
N PHE A 18 -10.31 -2.71 -4.06
CA PHE A 18 -10.78 -2.98 -5.42
C PHE A 18 -9.95 -4.06 -6.12
N VAL A 19 -8.62 -3.99 -6.03
CA VAL A 19 -7.72 -4.95 -6.70
C VAL A 19 -7.87 -6.35 -6.12
N VAL A 20 -8.02 -6.48 -4.79
CA VAL A 20 -8.13 -7.78 -4.12
C VAL A 20 -9.57 -8.30 -3.99
N GLU A 21 -10.55 -7.57 -4.53
CA GLU A 21 -11.99 -7.87 -4.45
C GLU A 21 -12.50 -8.06 -3.00
N ASP A 22 -12.06 -7.19 -2.09
CA ASP A 22 -12.45 -7.19 -0.67
C ASP A 22 -12.93 -5.80 -0.19
N ASN A 23 -13.23 -5.66 1.10
CA ASN A 23 -13.59 -4.40 1.71
C ASN A 23 -12.35 -3.55 2.02
N PRO A 24 -12.48 -2.21 1.98
CA PRO A 24 -11.44 -1.29 2.44
C PRO A 24 -11.11 -1.54 3.91
N VAL A 25 -9.82 -1.65 4.19
CA VAL A 25 -9.27 -1.84 5.54
C VAL A 25 -9.21 -0.54 6.34
N VAL A 26 -9.16 -0.66 7.66
CA VAL A 26 -9.18 0.48 8.59
C VAL A 26 -7.92 0.63 9.44
N ASP A 27 -6.92 -0.23 9.22
CA ASP A 27 -5.60 -0.13 9.86
C ASP A 27 -4.47 -0.52 8.90
N LEU A 28 -3.24 -0.13 9.26
CA LEU A 28 -2.07 -0.32 8.42
C LEU A 28 -1.64 -1.78 8.29
N CYS A 29 -1.87 -2.61 9.31
CA CYS A 29 -1.46 -4.01 9.26
C CYS A 29 -2.29 -4.76 8.22
N ASP A 30 -3.60 -4.56 8.24
CA ASP A 30 -4.52 -5.12 7.25
C ASP A 30 -4.27 -4.55 5.85
N LEU A 31 -3.90 -3.26 5.74
CA LEU A 31 -3.46 -2.68 4.46
C LEU A 31 -2.21 -3.37 3.93
N GLY A 32 -1.22 -3.65 4.78
CA GLY A 32 -0.03 -4.39 4.40
C GLY A 32 -0.36 -5.78 3.85
N ASN A 33 -1.32 -6.48 4.47
CA ASN A 33 -1.78 -7.78 4.01
C ASN A 33 -2.44 -7.70 2.63
N GLN A 34 -3.40 -6.79 2.43
CA GLN A 34 -4.04 -6.66 1.13
C GLN A 34 -3.06 -6.17 0.03
N LEU A 35 -2.06 -5.35 0.38
CA LEU A 35 -1.00 -4.94 -0.56
C LEU A 35 -0.18 -6.15 -1.05
N LEU A 36 0.11 -7.13 -0.18
CA LEU A 36 0.78 -8.37 -0.60
C LEU A 36 -0.06 -9.17 -1.60
N ASP A 37 -1.37 -9.26 -1.37
CA ASP A 37 -2.28 -9.92 -2.31
C ASP A 37 -2.38 -9.16 -3.64
N ALA A 38 -2.48 -7.83 -3.58
CA ALA A 38 -2.50 -6.97 -4.76
C ALA A 38 -1.24 -7.13 -5.63
N VAL A 39 -0.05 -7.30 -5.03
CA VAL A 39 1.19 -7.60 -5.75
C VAL A 39 1.06 -8.85 -6.62
N HIS A 40 0.41 -9.89 -6.10
CA HIS A 40 0.21 -11.11 -6.86
C HIS A 40 -0.75 -10.91 -8.04
N ILE A 41 -1.73 -10.03 -7.89
CA ILE A 41 -2.72 -9.72 -8.92
C ILE A 41 -2.09 -8.85 -10.01
N PHE A 42 -1.42 -7.75 -9.66
CA PHE A 42 -0.70 -6.92 -10.63
C PHE A 42 0.31 -7.71 -11.45
N LYS A 43 1.09 -8.57 -10.79
CA LYS A 43 2.04 -9.44 -11.47
C LYS A 43 1.37 -10.38 -12.48
N ARG A 44 0.22 -10.97 -12.14
CA ARG A 44 -0.53 -11.86 -13.05
C ARG A 44 -1.13 -11.09 -14.24
N SER A 45 -1.54 -9.85 -14.01
CA SER A 45 -2.07 -8.96 -15.05
C SER A 45 -1.00 -8.29 -15.91
N GLY A 46 0.30 -8.53 -15.63
CA GLY A 46 1.39 -7.93 -16.39
C GLY A 46 1.60 -6.43 -16.12
N ILE A 47 1.05 -5.91 -15.02
CA ILE A 47 1.21 -4.52 -14.59
C ILE A 47 2.52 -4.40 -13.81
N ASN A 48 3.34 -3.40 -14.17
CA ASN A 48 4.66 -3.17 -13.58
C ASN A 48 4.57 -2.29 -12.32
N GLY A 49 5.66 -2.22 -11.54
CA GLY A 49 5.74 -1.34 -10.35
C GLY A 49 5.30 -1.99 -9.04
N PHE A 50 4.92 -3.28 -9.06
CA PHE A 50 4.53 -4.01 -7.86
C PHE A 50 5.69 -4.25 -6.88
N GLU A 51 6.94 -4.07 -7.32
CA GLU A 51 8.13 -4.18 -6.47
C GLU A 51 8.12 -3.12 -5.36
N ASP A 52 7.75 -1.87 -5.68
CA ASP A 52 7.68 -0.80 -4.68
C ASP A 52 6.60 -1.08 -3.62
N ILE A 53 5.52 -1.78 -3.98
CA ILE A 53 4.51 -2.20 -3.03
C ILE A 53 5.08 -3.15 -1.97
N ARG A 54 6.01 -4.05 -2.33
CA ARG A 54 6.64 -4.96 -1.35
C ARG A 54 7.53 -4.22 -0.37
N ASP A 55 8.24 -3.20 -0.83
CA ASP A 55 9.02 -2.32 0.04
C ASP A 55 8.08 -1.56 0.99
N ALA A 56 6.94 -1.06 0.49
CA ALA A 56 5.93 -0.40 1.32
C ALA A 56 5.40 -1.32 2.43
N VAL A 57 5.11 -2.59 2.13
CA VAL A 57 4.69 -3.58 3.13
C VAL A 57 5.76 -3.76 4.21
N THR A 58 7.03 -3.83 3.82
CA THR A 58 8.14 -3.94 4.78
C THR A 58 8.20 -2.72 5.70
N PHE A 59 8.05 -1.51 5.16
CA PHE A 59 8.03 -0.29 5.97
C PHE A 59 6.79 -0.19 6.86
N ILE A 60 5.65 -0.75 6.47
CA ILE A 60 4.46 -0.89 7.33
C ILE A 60 4.77 -1.79 8.53
N ASP A 61 5.34 -2.98 8.31
CA ASP A 61 5.73 -3.91 9.40
C ASP A 61 6.69 -3.24 10.38
N ASP A 62 7.71 -2.56 9.85
CA ASP A 62 8.69 -1.83 10.66
C ASP A 62 8.05 -0.67 11.43
N ALA A 63 7.10 0.07 10.82
CA ALA A 63 6.42 1.20 11.45
C ALA A 63 5.51 0.77 12.60
N GLU A 64 4.86 -0.39 12.49
CA GLU A 64 3.96 -0.91 13.51
C GLU A 64 4.70 -1.63 14.64
N TRP A 65 5.76 -2.39 14.33
CA TRP A 65 6.35 -3.32 15.29
C TRP A 65 7.79 -3.01 15.70
N ARG A 66 8.52 -2.20 14.94
CA ARG A 66 9.98 -2.04 15.11
C ARG A 66 10.44 -0.61 15.32
N ALA A 67 9.59 0.39 15.09
CA ALA A 67 9.94 1.78 15.29
C ALA A 67 10.29 2.05 16.78
N PRO A 68 11.50 2.52 17.10
CA PRO A 68 11.93 2.76 18.48
C PRO A 68 11.26 4.00 19.11
N ASP A 69 10.77 4.92 18.27
CA ASP A 69 10.09 6.15 18.69
C ASP A 69 9.19 6.70 17.58
N ALA A 70 8.45 7.77 17.90
CA ALA A 70 7.52 8.40 16.96
C ALA A 70 8.19 9.04 15.74
N ALA A 71 9.44 9.51 15.86
CA ALA A 71 10.16 10.12 14.74
C ALA A 71 10.58 9.05 13.73
N ALA A 72 11.08 7.90 14.20
CA ALA A 72 11.37 6.75 13.37
C ALA A 72 10.10 6.21 12.70
N LYS A 73 8.97 6.11 13.44
CA LYS A 73 7.68 5.74 12.86
C LYS A 73 7.28 6.70 11.74
N GLN A 74 7.44 8.01 11.94
CA GLN A 74 7.12 9.02 10.93
C GLN A 74 7.98 8.89 9.65
N VAL A 75 9.27 8.58 9.78
CA VAL A 75 10.15 8.33 8.62
C VAL A 75 9.64 7.12 7.82
N LEU A 76 9.31 6.03 8.50
CA LEU A 76 8.79 4.82 7.85
C LEU A 76 7.45 5.09 7.15
N LEU A 77 6.52 5.82 7.78
CA LEU A 77 5.24 6.20 7.15
C LEU A 77 5.44 7.08 5.91
N ASN A 78 6.45 7.96 5.91
CA ASN A 78 6.80 8.75 4.73
C ASN A 78 7.36 7.86 3.61
N GLN A 79 8.15 6.83 3.96
CA GLN A 79 8.66 5.85 2.99
C GLN A 79 7.53 4.98 2.41
N VAL A 80 6.55 4.57 3.23
CA VAL A 80 5.34 3.89 2.74
C VAL A 80 4.64 4.73 1.68
N ALA A 81 4.40 6.01 1.95
CA ALA A 81 3.70 6.89 1.02
C ALA A 81 4.48 7.14 -0.28
N ASP A 82 5.81 7.24 -0.22
CA ASP A 82 6.64 7.39 -1.41
C ASP A 82 6.63 6.13 -2.29
N ARG A 83 6.67 4.95 -1.67
CA ARG A 83 6.59 3.67 -2.39
C ARG A 83 5.22 3.39 -3.00
N LEU A 84 4.15 3.87 -2.36
CA LEU A 84 2.79 3.72 -2.87
C LEU A 84 2.36 4.88 -3.79
N LYS A 85 3.28 5.77 -4.22
CA LYS A 85 2.89 6.95 -5.00
C LYS A 85 2.25 6.60 -6.35
N ASP A 86 2.71 5.52 -6.98
CA ASP A 86 2.29 5.07 -8.32
C ASP A 86 1.16 4.02 -8.27
N LEU A 87 0.76 3.58 -7.06
CA LEU A 87 -0.31 2.60 -6.86
C LEU A 87 -1.64 3.01 -7.55
N PRO A 88 -2.11 4.27 -7.46
CA PRO A 88 -3.35 4.67 -8.13
C PRO A 88 -3.31 4.48 -9.65
N ASP A 89 -2.15 4.71 -10.29
CA ASP A 89 -1.98 4.52 -11.73
C ASP A 89 -2.00 3.03 -12.08
N MET A 90 -1.32 2.19 -11.28
CA MET A 90 -1.37 0.73 -11.44
C MET A 90 -2.80 0.19 -11.28
N VAL A 91 -3.58 0.73 -10.34
CA VAL A 91 -4.99 0.36 -10.12
C VAL A 91 -5.85 0.82 -11.29
N ALA A 92 -5.60 2.00 -11.86
CA ALA A 92 -6.30 2.47 -13.06
C ALA A 92 -6.01 1.56 -14.26
N GLU A 93 -4.76 1.13 -14.46
CA GLU A 93 -4.40 0.13 -15.47
C GLU A 93 -5.13 -1.19 -15.23
N TYR A 94 -5.19 -1.66 -13.98
CA TYR A 94 -5.90 -2.89 -13.63
C TYR A 94 -7.41 -2.79 -13.92
N ARG A 95 -8.05 -1.68 -13.55
CA ARG A 95 -9.47 -1.40 -13.87
C ARG A 95 -9.74 -1.51 -15.37
N LEU A 96 -8.84 -1.01 -16.22
CA LEU A 96 -8.96 -1.10 -17.67
C LEU A 96 -8.76 -2.52 -18.20
N ALA A 97 -7.96 -3.34 -17.52
CA ALA A 97 -7.68 -4.71 -17.92
C ALA A 97 -8.80 -5.70 -17.57
N VAL A 98 -9.60 -5.40 -16.54
CA VAL A 98 -10.71 -6.26 -16.06
C VAL A 98 -12.11 -5.79 -16.48
N ALA A 99 -12.21 -4.61 -17.13
CA ALA A 99 -13.44 -4.09 -17.73
C ALA A 99 -13.73 -4.74 -19.09
#